data_AF-A0AAD7B0F0-F1
#
_entry.id   AF-A0AAD7B0F0-F1
#
_cell.length_a   1.000
_cell.length_b   1.000
_cell.length_c   1.000
_cell.angle_alpha   90.00
_cell.angle_beta   90.00
_cell.angle_gamma   90.00
#
_symmetry.space_group_name_H-M   'P 1'
#
loop_
_entity.id
_entity.type
_entity.pdbx_description
1 polymer ?
#
loop_
_entity_poly.entity_id
_entity_poly.type
_entity_poly.pdbx_seq_one_letter_code
_entity_poly.pdbx_strand_id
1 'polypeptide(L)'
;MPLPGSATLQIKLIEPLTAASREKDPPFPEVWKVQSGDQTYVARIYDPLYVEDDGFYDIFLFCARSLVKEYKSYELLKDVQGNLVPRYIGCFLSIIDTPPSVPIPEKRSVFVTLLQYIPGEDLRHSSEWSICASHRAAVRRSGCIADRELARCQIWHQDLAERNTILKVGPPSKEPFCHDLSCKLRWQTPATLLRELHPTIPSPIAIIDFEHVDIGPKWYLPPNADGDYDLLENGPGWFSKYWFS
;
A
#
# COMPACT_ATOMS: atom_id res chain seq x y z
N MET A 1 -21.31 -25.12 -9.73
CA MET A 1 -20.99 -25.78 -8.45
C MET A 1 -19.86 -25.02 -7.80
N PRO A 2 -19.99 -24.51 -6.56
CA PRO A 2 -18.85 -24.00 -5.81
C PRO A 2 -17.88 -25.16 -5.50
N LEU A 3 -16.58 -24.90 -5.59
CA LEU A 3 -15.54 -25.89 -5.26
C LEU A 3 -15.60 -26.23 -3.75
N PRO A 4 -15.45 -27.52 -3.36
CA PRO A 4 -15.46 -27.90 -1.94
C PRO A 4 -14.30 -27.22 -1.19
N GLY A 5 -14.60 -26.56 -0.07
CA GLY A 5 -13.61 -25.86 0.76
C GLY A 5 -13.49 -24.34 0.52
N SER A 6 -14.30 -23.77 -0.38
CA SER A 6 -14.32 -22.31 -0.56
C SER A 6 -15.01 -21.62 0.63
N ALA A 7 -14.22 -21.00 1.50
CA ALA A 7 -14.74 -20.12 2.54
C ALA A 7 -15.46 -18.94 1.87
N THR A 8 -16.76 -18.81 2.13
CA THR A 8 -17.54 -17.66 1.67
C THR A 8 -17.45 -16.56 2.73
N LEU A 9 -17.01 -15.36 2.32
CA LEU A 9 -16.97 -14.19 3.19
C LEU A 9 -18.00 -13.17 2.72
N GLN A 10 -18.87 -12.74 3.62
CA GLN A 10 -19.78 -11.62 3.36
C GLN A 10 -19.10 -10.32 3.76
N ILE A 11 -19.00 -9.38 2.84
CA ILE A 11 -18.43 -8.05 3.07
C ILE A 11 -19.48 -6.98 2.78
N LYS A 12 -19.49 -5.94 3.59
CA LYS A 12 -20.28 -4.73 3.37
C LYS A 12 -19.33 -3.61 2.94
N LEU A 13 -19.63 -2.97 1.80
CA LEU A 13 -18.93 -1.76 1.39
C LEU A 13 -19.29 -0.61 2.34
N ILE A 14 -18.27 0.06 2.90
CA ILE A 14 -18.46 1.15 3.87
C ILE A 14 -18.25 2.49 3.18
N GLU A 15 -17.06 2.71 2.63
CA GLU A 15 -16.70 3.94 1.94
C GLU A 15 -15.63 3.65 0.89
N PRO A 16 -15.64 4.36 -0.26
CA PRO A 16 -14.54 4.28 -1.21
C PRO A 16 -13.29 4.91 -0.58
N LEU A 17 -12.15 4.26 -0.74
CA LEU A 17 -10.83 4.75 -0.32
C LEU A 17 -10.02 5.33 -1.48
N THR A 18 -10.56 5.27 -2.71
CA THR A 18 -9.94 5.89 -3.87
C THR A 18 -9.82 7.39 -3.67
N ALA A 19 -8.62 7.89 -3.92
CA ALA A 19 -8.36 9.31 -3.82
C ALA A 19 -8.99 10.06 -4.99
N ALA A 20 -9.67 11.15 -4.69
CA ALA A 20 -10.15 12.15 -5.64
C ALA A 20 -9.07 12.68 -6.61
N SER A 21 -7.78 12.39 -6.40
CA SER A 21 -6.67 12.82 -7.27
C SER A 21 -6.35 11.87 -8.44
N ARG A 22 -7.08 10.76 -8.61
CA ARG A 22 -6.90 9.82 -9.75
C ARG A 22 -7.77 10.17 -10.96
N GLU A 23 -8.29 11.39 -11.03
CA GLU A 23 -9.20 11.90 -12.09
C GLU A 23 -8.64 11.84 -13.54
N LYS A 24 -7.37 11.45 -13.76
CA LYS A 24 -6.76 11.44 -15.11
C LYS A 24 -6.08 10.15 -15.55
N ASP A 25 -6.02 9.12 -14.70
CA ASP A 25 -5.41 7.84 -15.07
C ASP A 25 -6.39 6.68 -14.80
N PRO A 26 -7.09 6.15 -15.82
CA PRO A 26 -7.61 4.80 -15.75
C PRO A 26 -6.49 3.76 -16.00
N PRO A 27 -6.62 2.48 -15.54
CA PRO A 27 -7.70 1.91 -14.75
C PRO A 27 -7.20 1.12 -13.53
N PHE A 28 -7.18 1.78 -12.38
CA PHE A 28 -6.83 1.12 -11.14
C PHE A 28 -8.04 0.37 -10.57
N PRO A 29 -7.84 -0.75 -9.85
CA PRO A 29 -8.95 -1.40 -9.17
C PRO A 29 -9.61 -0.43 -8.21
N GLU A 30 -10.94 -0.53 -8.09
CA GLU A 30 -11.65 0.24 -7.08
C GLU A 30 -11.22 -0.22 -5.69
N VAL A 31 -10.82 0.72 -4.85
CA VAL A 31 -10.37 0.45 -3.50
C VAL A 31 -11.44 0.90 -2.52
N TRP A 32 -11.94 -0.02 -1.73
CA TRP A 32 -13.02 0.20 -0.77
C TRP A 32 -12.60 -0.20 0.63
N LYS A 33 -13.02 0.57 1.62
CA LYS A 33 -13.07 0.09 2.99
C LYS A 33 -14.30 -0.79 3.11
N VAL A 34 -14.11 -1.98 3.65
CA VAL A 34 -15.18 -2.96 3.79
C VAL A 34 -15.19 -3.54 5.19
N GLN A 35 -16.35 -4.05 5.59
CA GLN A 35 -16.55 -4.68 6.90
C GLN A 35 -17.10 -6.09 6.74
N SER A 36 -16.57 -7.04 7.52
CA SER A 36 -17.13 -8.38 7.68
C SER A 36 -17.22 -8.71 9.16
N GLY A 37 -18.43 -8.86 9.68
CA GLY A 37 -18.67 -8.91 11.13
C GLY A 37 -18.11 -7.65 11.82
N ASP A 38 -17.27 -7.85 12.83
CA ASP A 38 -16.62 -6.76 13.58
C ASP A 38 -15.26 -6.35 13.01
N GLN A 39 -14.82 -6.97 11.91
CA GLN A 39 -13.50 -6.74 11.33
C GLN A 39 -13.58 -5.85 10.09
N THR A 40 -12.67 -4.87 10.03
CA THR A 40 -12.49 -3.97 8.88
C THR A 40 -11.35 -4.45 7.99
N TYR A 41 -11.57 -4.36 6.68
CA TYR A 41 -10.62 -4.71 5.63
C TYR A 41 -10.57 -3.63 4.54
N VAL A 42 -9.59 -3.76 3.66
CA VAL A 42 -9.56 -3.06 2.37
C VAL A 42 -9.88 -4.08 1.28
N ALA A 43 -10.85 -3.77 0.44
CA ALA A 43 -11.15 -4.53 -0.77
C ALA A 43 -10.59 -3.80 -1.99
N ARG A 44 -9.83 -4.50 -2.81
CA ARG A 44 -9.49 -4.09 -4.17
C ARG A 44 -10.32 -4.88 -5.16
N ILE A 45 -11.16 -4.21 -5.92
CA ILE A 45 -12.10 -4.80 -6.86
C ILE A 45 -11.54 -4.65 -8.27
N TYR A 46 -11.24 -5.78 -8.90
CA TYR A 46 -10.75 -5.85 -10.27
C TYR A 46 -11.93 -6.18 -11.18
N ASP A 47 -12.49 -5.15 -11.80
CA ASP A 47 -13.60 -5.25 -12.73
C ASP A 47 -13.21 -4.69 -14.10
N PRO A 48 -12.88 -5.56 -15.08
CA PRO A 48 -12.40 -5.11 -16.38
C PRO A 48 -13.47 -4.34 -17.18
N LEU A 49 -14.75 -4.38 -16.78
CA LEU A 49 -15.83 -3.71 -17.50
C LEU A 49 -16.09 -2.26 -17.04
N TYR A 50 -15.50 -1.84 -15.92
CA TYR A 50 -15.62 -0.48 -15.34
C TYR A 50 -14.35 0.33 -15.51
N VAL A 51 -13.42 -0.21 -16.28
CA VAL A 51 -12.24 0.46 -16.77
C VAL A 51 -12.67 1.34 -17.93
N GLU A 52 -12.75 2.66 -17.70
CA GLU A 52 -12.83 3.63 -18.80
C GLU A 52 -11.50 3.59 -19.54
N ASP A 53 -11.53 3.10 -20.78
CA ASP A 53 -10.36 3.05 -21.65
C ASP A 53 -10.64 3.81 -22.94
N ASP A 54 -9.61 4.44 -23.50
CA ASP A 54 -9.69 5.11 -24.80
C ASP A 54 -9.68 4.12 -25.99
N GLY A 55 -9.68 2.81 -25.68
CA GLY A 55 -9.73 1.70 -26.63
C GLY A 55 -8.35 1.22 -27.08
N PHE A 56 -7.26 1.78 -26.52
CA PHE A 56 -5.90 1.40 -26.86
C PHE A 56 -5.33 0.29 -25.96
N TYR A 57 -6.01 -0.10 -24.87
CA TYR A 57 -5.52 -1.09 -23.92
C TYR A 57 -6.39 -2.36 -23.88
N ASP A 58 -5.74 -3.52 -23.76
CA ASP A 58 -6.44 -4.76 -23.39
C ASP A 58 -6.72 -4.73 -21.89
N ILE A 59 -7.90 -4.20 -21.53
CA ILE A 59 -8.36 -3.97 -20.16
C ILE A 59 -8.49 -5.27 -19.35
N PHE A 60 -8.80 -6.38 -20.02
CA PHE A 60 -8.88 -7.70 -19.38
C PHE A 60 -7.49 -8.20 -19.03
N LEU A 61 -6.55 -8.10 -19.98
CA LEU A 61 -5.16 -8.46 -19.74
C LEU A 61 -4.51 -7.57 -18.68
N PHE A 62 -4.84 -6.28 -18.67
CA PHE A 62 -4.37 -5.36 -17.65
C PHE A 62 -4.86 -5.77 -16.25
N CYS A 63 -6.18 -5.93 -16.06
CA CYS A 63 -6.76 -6.35 -14.79
C CYS A 63 -6.17 -7.68 -14.30
N ALA A 64 -6.05 -8.67 -15.19
CA ALA A 64 -5.46 -9.96 -14.87
C ALA A 64 -3.99 -9.83 -14.45
N ARG A 65 -3.20 -9.00 -15.14
CA ARG A 65 -1.79 -8.74 -14.79
C ARG A 65 -1.67 -8.03 -13.45
N SER A 66 -2.47 -7.00 -13.19
CA SER A 66 -2.45 -6.27 -11.91
C SER A 66 -2.80 -7.20 -10.75
N LEU A 67 -3.86 -8.01 -10.89
CA LEU A 67 -4.23 -9.01 -9.88
C LEU A 67 -3.09 -10.01 -9.61
N VAL A 68 -2.51 -10.58 -10.67
CA VAL A 68 -1.42 -11.58 -10.53
C VAL A 68 -0.16 -10.95 -9.93
N LYS A 69 0.18 -9.72 -10.31
CA LYS A 69 1.31 -8.99 -9.73
C LYS A 69 1.10 -8.73 -8.24
N GLU A 70 -0.05 -8.18 -7.86
CA GLU A 70 -0.38 -7.92 -6.46
C GLU A 70 -0.29 -9.21 -5.63
N TYR A 71 -0.91 -10.29 -6.11
CA TYR A 71 -0.85 -11.60 -5.45
C TYR A 71 0.58 -12.09 -5.24
N LYS A 72 1.40 -12.11 -6.31
CA LYS A 72 2.80 -12.55 -6.24
C LYS A 72 3.65 -11.69 -5.30
N SER A 73 3.40 -10.38 -5.28
CA SER A 73 4.07 -9.47 -4.36
C SER A 73 3.79 -9.87 -2.90
N TYR A 74 2.52 -10.12 -2.56
CA TYR A 74 2.19 -10.55 -1.20
C TYR A 74 2.74 -11.93 -0.84
N GLU A 75 2.84 -12.87 -1.79
CA GLU A 75 3.51 -14.16 -1.54
C GLU A 75 4.99 -13.97 -1.15
N LEU A 76 5.70 -13.08 -1.84
CA LEU A 76 7.11 -12.77 -1.53
C LEU A 76 7.26 -11.97 -0.23
N LEU A 77 6.28 -11.14 0.11
CA LEU A 77 6.28 -10.29 1.30
C LEU A 77 5.77 -10.98 2.57
N LYS A 78 5.51 -12.29 2.54
CA LYS A 78 4.88 -13.04 3.65
C LYS A 78 5.49 -12.73 5.02
N ASP A 79 6.81 -12.54 5.10
CA ASP A 79 7.55 -12.37 6.35
C ASP A 79 7.44 -10.93 6.91
N VAL A 80 7.02 -9.97 6.08
CA VAL A 80 6.84 -8.56 6.45
C VAL A 80 5.38 -8.13 6.48
N GLN A 81 4.44 -9.03 6.18
CA GLN A 81 3.00 -8.79 6.24
C GLN A 81 2.51 -8.51 7.68
N GLY A 82 1.58 -7.56 7.80
CA GLY A 82 1.08 -7.06 9.09
C GLY A 82 2.04 -6.17 9.84
N ASN A 83 3.27 -6.03 9.32
CA ASN A 83 4.26 -5.10 9.80
C ASN A 83 4.52 -4.02 8.74
N LEU A 84 5.36 -4.29 7.74
CA LEU A 84 5.72 -3.29 6.75
C LEU A 84 4.64 -3.09 5.69
N VAL A 85 3.89 -4.15 5.38
CA VAL A 85 2.83 -4.16 4.38
C VAL A 85 1.57 -4.76 5.01
N PRO A 86 0.35 -4.47 4.50
CA PRO A 86 -0.87 -5.11 4.97
C PRO A 86 -0.77 -6.64 4.94
N ARG A 87 -1.49 -7.33 5.84
CA ARG A 87 -1.71 -8.78 5.63
C ARG A 87 -2.60 -9.00 4.42
N TYR A 88 -2.21 -9.96 3.60
CA TYR A 88 -3.02 -10.48 2.51
C TYR A 88 -4.02 -11.49 3.07
N ILE A 89 -5.31 -11.19 2.94
CA ILE A 89 -6.38 -12.05 3.46
C ILE A 89 -6.75 -13.11 2.43
N GLY A 90 -6.80 -12.72 1.15
CA GLY A 90 -7.09 -13.64 0.05
C GLY A 90 -7.58 -12.93 -1.21
N CYS A 91 -7.66 -13.71 -2.30
CA CYS A 91 -8.36 -13.36 -3.52
C CYS A 91 -9.66 -14.16 -3.59
N PHE A 92 -10.76 -13.46 -3.86
CA PHE A 92 -12.11 -14.00 -3.90
C PHE A 92 -12.74 -13.68 -5.25
N LEU A 93 -13.58 -14.60 -5.74
CA LEU A 93 -14.49 -14.31 -6.83
C LEU A 93 -15.81 -13.84 -6.22
N SER A 94 -16.24 -12.63 -6.56
CA SER A 94 -17.53 -12.07 -6.15
C SER A 94 -18.48 -11.98 -7.34
N ILE A 95 -19.78 -12.01 -7.07
CA ILE A 95 -20.83 -11.79 -8.07
C ILE A 95 -21.52 -10.49 -7.73
N ILE A 96 -21.54 -9.55 -8.68
CA ILE A 96 -22.15 -8.23 -8.53
C ILE A 96 -23.16 -7.97 -9.66
N ASP A 97 -24.16 -7.15 -9.36
CA ASP A 97 -25.19 -6.80 -10.32
C ASP A 97 -24.63 -5.88 -11.40
N THR A 98 -24.99 -6.16 -12.65
CA THR A 98 -24.66 -5.30 -13.78
C THR A 98 -25.57 -4.07 -13.74
N PRO A 99 -25.01 -2.85 -13.82
CA PRO A 99 -25.77 -1.63 -13.98
C PRO A 99 -26.72 -1.70 -15.18
N PRO A 100 -27.91 -1.08 -15.08
CA PRO A 100 -28.91 -1.12 -16.14
C PRO A 100 -28.44 -0.58 -17.50
N SER A 101 -27.35 0.18 -17.53
CA SER A 101 -26.78 0.82 -18.71
C SER A 101 -25.95 -0.09 -19.61
N VAL A 102 -25.63 -1.33 -19.20
CA VAL A 102 -24.75 -2.23 -19.95
C VAL A 102 -25.54 -3.45 -20.48
N PRO A 103 -25.50 -3.76 -21.78
CA PRO A 103 -26.30 -4.82 -22.40
C PRO A 103 -25.67 -6.21 -22.23
N ILE A 104 -25.32 -6.57 -20.99
CA ILE A 104 -24.69 -7.85 -20.60
C ILE A 104 -25.51 -8.51 -19.47
N PRO A 105 -25.20 -9.76 -19.04
CA PRO A 105 -26.00 -10.48 -18.05
C PRO A 105 -26.26 -9.68 -16.78
N GLU A 106 -27.44 -9.86 -16.16
CA GLU A 106 -27.87 -9.14 -14.94
C GLU A 106 -26.84 -9.20 -13.79
N LYS A 107 -25.99 -10.22 -13.79
CA LYS A 107 -24.91 -10.40 -12.82
C LYS A 107 -23.61 -10.74 -13.53
N ARG A 108 -22.51 -10.21 -13.02
CA ARG A 108 -21.15 -10.52 -13.51
C ARG A 108 -20.23 -10.90 -12.35
N SER A 109 -19.16 -11.59 -12.69
CA SER A 109 -18.14 -11.97 -11.71
C SER A 109 -16.98 -10.98 -11.73
N VAL A 110 -16.50 -10.62 -10.54
CA VAL A 110 -15.32 -9.75 -10.36
C VAL A 110 -14.34 -10.39 -9.38
N PHE A 111 -13.06 -10.11 -9.55
CA PHE A 111 -12.06 -10.53 -8.57
C PHE A 111 -11.94 -9.48 -7.47
N VAL A 112 -11.91 -9.92 -6.23
CA VAL A 112 -11.76 -9.07 -5.05
C VAL A 112 -10.58 -9.56 -4.25
N THR A 113 -9.57 -8.70 -4.10
CA THR A 113 -8.48 -8.94 -3.15
C THR A 113 -8.82 -8.27 -1.83
N LEU A 114 -8.74 -9.02 -0.73
CA LEU A 114 -8.91 -8.48 0.62
C LEU A 114 -7.57 -8.34 1.33
N LEU A 115 -7.36 -7.16 1.90
CA LEU A 115 -6.17 -6.79 2.65
C LEU A 115 -6.55 -6.33 4.05
N GLN A 116 -5.62 -6.45 4.99
CA GLN A 116 -5.74 -5.82 6.30
C GLN A 116 -5.96 -4.32 6.14
N TYR A 117 -6.97 -3.78 6.82
CA TYR A 117 -7.09 -2.34 6.98
C TYR A 117 -6.01 -1.82 7.93
N ILE A 118 -5.26 -0.81 7.49
CA ILE A 118 -4.23 -0.14 8.29
C ILE A 118 -4.81 1.20 8.77
N PRO A 119 -5.08 1.37 10.08
CA PRO A 119 -5.49 2.66 10.62
C PRO A 119 -4.36 3.67 10.49
N GLY A 120 -4.68 4.83 9.93
CA GLY A 120 -3.72 5.89 9.72
C GLY A 120 -4.14 6.82 8.59
N GLU A 121 -3.22 7.70 8.22
CA GLU A 121 -3.39 8.64 7.12
C GLU A 121 -2.29 8.38 6.08
N ASP A 122 -2.64 8.51 4.79
CA ASP A 122 -1.63 8.49 3.74
C ASP A 122 -0.78 9.77 3.78
N LEU A 123 0.47 9.67 3.33
CA LEU A 123 1.46 10.74 3.50
C LEU A 123 1.22 11.96 2.59
N ARG A 124 0.24 11.99 1.67
CA ARG A 124 0.06 13.15 0.76
C ARG A 124 -0.28 14.44 1.48
N HIS A 125 -0.98 14.32 2.60
CA HIS A 125 -1.35 15.46 3.43
C HIS A 125 -0.25 15.82 4.43
N SER A 126 0.96 15.22 4.31
CA SER A 126 2.07 15.44 5.25
C SER A 126 2.60 16.86 5.25
N SER A 127 2.43 17.63 4.17
CA SER A 127 2.74 19.06 4.11
C SER A 127 1.80 19.90 4.99
N GLU A 128 0.57 19.43 5.24
CA GLU A 128 -0.39 20.00 6.19
C GLU A 128 -0.20 19.44 7.62
N TRP A 129 0.71 18.48 7.77
CA TRP A 129 1.07 17.98 9.08
C TRP A 129 2.07 18.97 9.67
N SER A 130 1.62 19.72 10.68
CA SER A 130 2.52 20.39 11.60
C SER A 130 3.26 19.31 12.40
N ILE A 131 4.28 18.69 11.80
CA ILE A 131 5.16 17.72 12.44
C ILE A 131 6.53 18.32 12.62
N CYS A 132 7.21 17.98 13.72
CA CYS A 132 8.53 18.53 13.99
C CYS A 132 9.59 17.86 13.08
N ALA A 133 10.77 18.47 13.00
CA ALA A 133 11.87 17.95 12.16
C ALA A 133 12.29 16.52 12.53
N SER A 134 12.23 16.16 13.81
CA SER A 134 12.55 14.81 14.29
C SER A 134 11.58 13.76 13.74
N HIS A 135 10.27 14.03 13.76
CA HIS A 135 9.27 13.15 13.18
C HIS A 135 9.42 13.00 11.67
N ARG A 136 9.69 14.09 10.95
CA ARG A 136 9.98 14.03 9.50
C ARG A 136 11.19 13.13 9.22
N ALA A 137 12.27 13.30 9.95
CA ALA A 137 13.47 12.47 9.79
C ALA A 137 13.17 10.99 10.08
N ALA A 138 12.37 10.70 11.11
CA ALA A 138 11.96 9.34 11.45
C ALA A 138 11.09 8.69 10.36
N VAL A 139 10.13 9.43 9.78
CA VAL A 139 9.30 8.95 8.65
C VAL A 139 10.19 8.66 7.43
N ARG A 140 11.07 9.58 7.05
CA ARG A 140 12.02 9.36 5.94
C ARG A 140 12.87 8.12 6.14
N ARG A 141 13.46 7.96 7.34
CA ARG A 141 14.26 6.77 7.69
C ARG A 141 13.43 5.50 7.58
N SER A 142 12.16 5.55 7.99
CA SER A 142 11.22 4.42 7.84
C SER A 142 11.05 4.03 6.37
N GLY A 143 10.92 5.01 5.48
CA GLY A 143 10.83 4.81 4.04
C GLY A 143 12.06 4.13 3.46
N CYS A 144 13.27 4.58 3.83
CA CYS A 144 14.51 3.94 3.37
C CYS A 144 14.63 2.49 3.86
N ILE A 145 14.27 2.23 5.13
CA ILE A 145 14.25 0.88 5.68
C ILE A 145 13.21 0.03 4.94
N ALA A 146 12.02 0.59 4.66
CA ALA A 146 10.97 -0.10 3.91
C ALA A 146 11.46 -0.54 2.53
N ASP A 147 12.04 0.38 1.75
CA ASP A 147 12.56 0.10 0.41
C ASP A 147 13.61 -1.02 0.44
N ARG A 148 14.55 -0.96 1.41
CA ARG A 148 15.54 -2.02 1.62
C ARG A 148 14.90 -3.37 1.91
N GLU A 149 13.89 -3.41 2.76
CA GLU A 149 13.20 -4.66 3.14
C GLU A 149 12.39 -5.25 1.97
N LEU A 150 11.77 -4.40 1.15
CA LEU A 150 11.13 -4.82 -0.11
C LEU A 150 12.16 -5.43 -1.06
N ALA A 151 13.32 -4.79 -1.23
CA ALA A 151 14.39 -5.30 -2.08
C ALA A 151 14.93 -6.66 -1.59
N ARG A 152 15.01 -6.88 -0.27
CA ARG A 152 15.36 -8.21 0.29
C ARG A 152 14.33 -9.28 -0.04
N CYS A 153 13.07 -8.90 -0.21
CA CYS A 153 11.99 -9.76 -0.68
C CYS A 153 11.91 -9.87 -2.20
N GLN A 154 12.91 -9.37 -2.93
CA GLN A 154 12.94 -9.33 -4.40
C GLN A 154 11.78 -8.53 -5.02
N ILE A 155 11.40 -7.44 -4.35
CA ILE A 155 10.41 -6.48 -4.84
C ILE A 155 11.07 -5.13 -5.01
N TRP A 156 10.96 -4.56 -6.20
CA TRP A 156 11.37 -3.19 -6.50
C TRP A 156 10.14 -2.36 -6.79
N HIS A 157 9.75 -1.59 -5.79
CA HIS A 157 8.59 -0.74 -5.87
C HIS A 157 8.89 0.49 -6.72
N GLN A 158 8.17 0.67 -7.83
CA GLN A 158 8.41 1.80 -8.75
C GLN A 158 7.66 3.08 -8.31
N ASP A 159 6.77 2.95 -7.33
CA ASP A 159 5.86 4.02 -6.92
C ASP A 159 5.70 4.13 -5.39
N LEU A 160 6.78 4.29 -4.59
CA LEU A 160 6.62 4.62 -3.14
C LEU A 160 6.32 6.11 -2.95
N ALA A 161 5.43 6.66 -3.76
CA ALA A 161 4.89 7.98 -3.56
C ALA A 161 4.13 8.05 -2.22
N GLU A 162 3.95 9.27 -1.71
CA GLU A 162 3.27 9.54 -0.44
C GLU A 162 1.88 8.89 -0.34
N ARG A 163 1.15 8.80 -1.46
CA ARG A 163 -0.17 8.15 -1.55
C ARG A 163 -0.16 6.64 -1.26
N ASN A 164 0.98 5.99 -1.49
CA ASN A 164 1.18 4.56 -1.32
C ASN A 164 1.86 4.23 0.01
N THR A 165 1.94 5.21 0.91
CA THR A 165 2.50 5.03 2.24
C THR A 165 1.52 5.56 3.28
N ILE A 166 1.11 4.70 4.20
CA ILE A 166 0.26 5.07 5.35
C ILE A 166 1.17 5.30 6.55
N LEU A 167 1.07 6.47 7.19
CA LEU A 167 1.58 6.65 8.54
C LEU A 167 0.61 6.01 9.51
N LYS A 168 1.07 5.00 10.23
CA LYS A 168 0.28 4.35 11.28
C LYS A 168 0.22 5.27 12.48
N VAL A 169 -1.00 5.54 12.92
CA VAL A 169 -1.23 6.30 14.14
C VAL A 169 -1.53 5.29 15.23
N GLY A 170 -0.61 5.15 16.18
CA GLY A 170 -0.78 4.29 17.34
C GLY A 170 -1.65 4.95 18.42
N PRO A 171 -2.02 4.19 19.48
CA PRO A 171 -2.57 4.83 20.67
C PRO A 171 -1.55 5.83 21.23
N PRO A 172 -2.00 7.00 21.72
CA PRO A 172 -1.10 8.01 22.24
C PRO A 172 -0.24 7.45 23.39
N SER A 173 1.05 7.78 23.38
CA SER A 173 1.97 7.44 24.46
C SER A 173 1.67 8.25 25.72
N LYS A 174 1.98 7.67 26.89
CA LYS A 174 1.83 8.36 28.18
C LYS A 174 2.75 9.57 28.33
N GLU A 175 3.87 9.58 27.61
CA GLU A 175 4.83 10.68 27.59
C GLU A 175 5.01 11.18 26.15
N PRO A 176 5.17 12.50 25.94
CA PRO A 176 5.31 13.05 24.60
C PRO A 176 6.67 12.65 24.02
N PHE A 177 6.67 12.14 22.79
CA PHE A 177 7.90 11.79 22.07
C PHE A 177 8.75 13.02 21.76
N CYS A 178 8.11 14.15 21.42
CA CYS A 178 8.80 15.41 21.23
C CYS A 178 8.19 16.52 22.09
N HIS A 179 8.97 17.54 22.41
CA HIS A 179 8.49 18.68 23.19
C HIS A 179 7.87 19.81 22.35
N ASP A 180 7.85 19.66 21.02
CA ASP A 180 7.19 20.60 20.13
C ASP A 180 5.66 20.54 20.29
N LEU A 181 5.09 21.58 20.90
CA LEU A 181 3.66 21.70 21.18
C LEU A 181 2.80 21.80 19.92
N SER A 182 3.39 22.22 18.79
CA SER A 182 2.69 22.32 17.51
C SER A 182 2.67 20.99 16.75
N CYS A 183 3.41 19.98 17.25
CA CYS A 183 3.56 18.71 16.56
C CYS A 183 2.32 17.83 16.70
N LYS A 184 1.62 17.51 15.59
CA LYS A 184 0.48 16.58 15.57
C LYS A 184 0.84 15.17 16.04
N LEU A 185 2.08 14.76 15.77
CA LEU A 185 2.62 13.46 16.17
C LEU A 185 3.30 13.50 17.55
N ARG A 186 3.15 14.58 18.32
CA ARG A 186 3.79 14.75 19.64
C ARG A 186 3.62 13.55 20.57
N TRP A 187 2.46 12.91 20.54
CA TRP A 187 2.09 11.77 21.37
C TRP A 187 2.25 10.42 20.66
N GLN A 188 2.79 10.43 19.46
CA GLN A 188 3.04 9.23 18.68
C GLN A 188 4.50 8.84 18.86
N THR A 189 4.75 7.63 19.35
CA THR A 189 6.11 7.10 19.40
C THR A 189 6.49 6.67 17.99
N PRO A 190 7.52 7.23 17.34
CA PRO A 190 8.01 6.70 16.08
C PRO A 190 8.57 5.32 16.38
N ALA A 191 7.86 4.30 15.92
CA ALA A 191 8.31 2.93 16.04
C ALA A 191 9.65 2.67 15.30
N THR A 192 10.17 3.67 14.58
CA THR A 192 11.45 3.65 13.86
C THR A 192 12.71 3.70 14.72
N LEU A 193 12.75 4.46 15.82
CA LEU A 193 13.96 4.48 16.67
C LEU A 193 14.20 3.15 17.36
N LEU A 194 13.12 2.38 17.50
CA LEU A 194 13.10 1.11 18.19
C LEU A 194 13.35 -0.09 17.25
N ARG A 195 13.08 0.02 15.94
CA ARG A 195 13.30 -1.09 14.98
C ARG A 195 14.78 -1.41 14.77
N GLU A 196 15.67 -0.42 14.89
CA GLU A 196 17.13 -0.63 14.86
C GLU A 196 17.64 -1.38 16.08
N LEU A 197 16.89 -1.30 17.19
CA LEU A 197 17.19 -1.98 18.44
C LEU A 197 16.45 -3.33 18.53
N HIS A 198 15.31 -3.49 17.84
CA HIS A 198 14.50 -4.70 17.86
C HIS A 198 13.72 -4.92 16.54
N PRO A 199 14.01 -5.98 15.76
CA PRO A 199 13.32 -6.28 14.50
C PRO A 199 11.83 -6.62 14.67
N THR A 200 11.39 -6.89 15.90
CA THR A 200 10.00 -7.20 16.26
C THR A 200 9.11 -5.96 16.40
N ILE A 201 9.68 -4.75 16.31
CA ILE A 201 8.93 -3.52 16.52
C ILE A 201 8.25 -3.09 15.21
N PRO A 202 6.92 -2.81 15.23
CA PRO A 202 6.18 -2.48 14.03
C PRO A 202 6.78 -1.25 13.32
N SER A 203 6.86 -1.26 12.00
CA SER A 203 7.19 -0.07 11.21
C SER A 203 6.13 1.01 11.46
N PRO A 204 6.52 2.29 11.66
CA PRO A 204 5.55 3.37 11.81
C PRO A 204 4.82 3.68 10.50
N ILE A 205 5.33 3.18 9.37
CA ILE A 205 4.66 3.26 8.08
C ILE A 205 4.19 1.88 7.61
N ALA A 206 3.18 1.85 6.75
CA ALA A 206 2.86 0.72 5.91
C ALA A 206 2.98 1.12 4.44
N ILE A 207 3.63 0.28 3.63
CA ILE A 207 3.60 0.41 2.18
C ILE A 207 2.39 -0.35 1.65
N ILE A 208 1.64 0.31 0.78
CA ILE A 208 0.46 -0.23 0.09
C ILE A 208 0.65 -0.08 -1.43
N ASP A 209 -0.19 -0.73 -2.22
CA ASP A 209 -0.21 -0.60 -3.69
C ASP A 209 0.99 -1.19 -4.44
N PHE A 210 0.95 -2.50 -4.68
CA PHE A 210 2.02 -3.25 -5.35
C PHE A 210 1.72 -3.51 -6.84
N GLU A 211 0.93 -2.65 -7.47
CA GLU A 211 0.58 -2.77 -8.89
C GLU A 211 1.75 -2.36 -9.81
N HIS A 212 2.56 -1.41 -9.35
CA HIS A 212 3.75 -0.90 -10.03
C HIS A 212 5.04 -1.40 -9.37
N VAL A 213 5.27 -2.71 -9.45
CA VAL A 213 6.50 -3.33 -8.98
C VAL A 213 7.18 -4.19 -10.04
N ASP A 214 8.51 -4.28 -9.94
CA ASP A 214 9.28 -5.34 -10.58
C ASP A 214 9.53 -6.45 -9.56
N ILE A 215 9.42 -7.70 -10.01
CA ILE A 215 9.68 -8.90 -9.20
C ILE A 215 10.85 -9.68 -9.81
N GLY A 216 11.77 -10.13 -8.95
CA GLY A 216 12.89 -11.00 -9.34
C GLY A 216 14.25 -10.29 -9.32
N PRO A 217 15.36 -11.03 -9.25
CA PRO A 217 16.67 -10.52 -8.87
C PRO A 217 17.13 -9.36 -9.76
N LYS A 218 17.11 -8.14 -9.23
CA LYS A 218 17.84 -6.98 -9.78
C LYS A 218 19.23 -6.99 -9.16
N TRP A 219 20.27 -6.86 -9.98
CA TRP A 219 21.65 -6.80 -9.50
C TRP A 219 21.83 -5.57 -8.61
N TYR A 220 21.83 -5.79 -7.30
CA TYR A 220 22.12 -4.77 -6.31
C TYR A 220 23.58 -4.35 -6.50
N LEU A 221 23.84 -3.11 -6.93
CA LEU A 221 25.17 -2.55 -6.75
C LEU A 221 25.38 -2.39 -5.23
N PRO A 222 26.37 -3.06 -4.62
CA PRO A 222 26.61 -2.93 -3.19
C PRO A 222 26.94 -1.46 -2.84
N PRO A 223 26.64 -1.01 -1.62
CA PRO A 223 27.08 0.29 -1.15
C PRO A 223 28.62 0.38 -1.24
N ASN A 224 29.11 1.59 -1.46
CA ASN A 224 30.52 1.92 -1.54
C ASN A 224 31.21 1.51 -0.22
N ALA A 225 32.53 1.31 -0.25
CA ALA A 225 33.33 0.90 0.90
C ALA A 225 33.19 1.82 2.14
N ASP A 226 32.67 3.03 1.97
CA ASP A 226 32.50 4.03 3.02
C ASP A 226 31.14 3.95 3.74
N GLY A 227 30.28 2.99 3.37
CA GLY A 227 28.96 2.83 4.00
C GLY A 227 27.96 3.96 3.68
N ASP A 228 28.36 4.89 2.82
CA ASP A 228 27.49 5.92 2.28
C ASP A 228 26.71 5.34 1.11
N TYR A 229 25.40 5.59 1.10
CA TYR A 229 24.62 5.41 -0.11
C TYR A 229 25.06 6.53 -1.02
N ASP A 230 25.87 6.20 -2.00
CA ASP A 230 25.91 6.99 -3.21
C ASP A 230 24.47 7.05 -3.70
N LEU A 231 23.78 8.14 -3.35
CA LEU A 231 22.59 8.66 -4.00
C LEU A 231 23.04 9.09 -5.40
N LEU A 232 23.65 8.17 -6.14
CA LEU A 232 24.03 8.37 -7.52
C LEU A 232 22.75 8.66 -8.24
N GLU A 233 22.86 9.71 -9.05
CA GLU A 233 21.86 10.37 -9.89
C GLU A 233 21.07 9.42 -10.84
N ASN A 234 21.21 8.10 -10.69
CA ASN A 234 20.63 7.05 -11.51
C ASN A 234 19.98 5.88 -10.72
N GLY A 235 19.87 5.94 -9.38
CA GLY A 235 18.83 5.16 -8.68
C GLY A 235 17.44 5.64 -9.11
N PRO A 236 16.34 4.87 -8.97
CA PRO A 236 15.03 5.35 -9.41
C PRO A 236 14.72 6.69 -8.71
N GLY A 237 14.86 7.77 -9.49
CA GLY A 237 15.12 9.14 -9.04
C GLY A 237 13.93 9.85 -8.42
N TRP A 238 13.01 9.11 -7.81
CA TRP A 238 11.80 9.64 -7.21
C TRP A 238 11.87 9.69 -5.68
N PHE A 239 12.71 8.87 -5.02
CA PHE A 239 12.90 8.98 -3.55
C PHE A 239 13.56 10.32 -3.17
N SER A 240 14.46 10.85 -4.01
CA SER A 240 15.15 12.13 -3.74
C SER A 240 14.29 13.37 -4.05
N LYS A 241 13.40 13.30 -5.04
CA LYS A 241 12.70 14.48 -5.57
C LYS A 241 11.55 14.98 -4.70
N TYR A 242 10.93 14.10 -3.90
CA TYR A 242 9.73 14.44 -3.12
C TYR A 242 9.97 14.56 -1.61
N TRP A 243 11.06 13.97 -1.08
CA TRP A 243 11.31 13.92 0.36
C TRP A 243 12.43 14.82 0.88
N PHE A 244 13.23 15.39 -0.03
CA PHE A 244 14.44 16.16 0.29
C PHE A 244 14.34 17.66 -0.10
N SER A 245 13.21 18.11 -0.64
CA SER A 245 12.90 19.53 -0.84
C SER A 245 12.21 20.14 0.38
#